data_AF-A0A355RI10-F1
#
_entry.id   AF-A0A355RI10-F1
#
_cell.length_a   1.000
_cell.length_b   1.000
_cell.length_c   1.000
_cell.angle_alpha   90.00
_cell.angle_beta   90.00
_cell.angle_gamma   90.00
#
_symmetry.space_group_name_H-M   'P 1'
#
loop_
_entity.id
_entity.type
_entity.pdbx_description
1 polymer ?
#
loop_
_entity_poly.entity_id
_entity_poly.type
_entity_poly.pdbx_seq_one_letter_code
_entity_poly.pdbx_strand_id
1 'polypeptide(L)'
;MTAKQIIYDKKLNKLEITGPIQFLDTDGNEIKAKTANIDGDLKAGLFKAARLVLKQQLRINAKSLERSQARFMQLNKVRATSCYSCNQNPPLWQIRAKTMRHDNLKQQVFFQNATLHIFDFPVFYTPYLRLPDPGVKRMQGFLVPRSQTTTRLGYGLKLPYFIPIGESRDVTLTPYASPVTKTMEVDYRQAYAAGNFHASGTVSHDGLTQDKWRGYLFANGNAELPSQYILKYKLETVSDFSYLGDYEYVERDLLESNLRLSQTTRRQYNDVSIRHYTSLYGGNSTAPSFVASNKFEHRFAKPFIGGEVKIGLDIHGSHRQSNTNE
;
A
#
# COMPACT_ATOMS: atom_id res chain seq x y z
N MET A 1 24.35 7.08 -28.80
CA MET A 1 24.56 5.62 -29.00
C MET A 1 26.04 5.38 -29.24
N THR A 2 26.61 4.34 -28.65
CA THR A 2 28.00 3.90 -28.92
C THR A 2 27.99 2.45 -29.42
N ALA A 3 28.86 2.14 -30.39
CA ALA A 3 29.06 0.80 -30.94
C ALA A 3 30.46 0.70 -31.54
N LYS A 4 30.99 -0.52 -31.70
CA LYS A 4 32.29 -0.75 -32.37
C LYS A 4 32.16 -0.70 -33.88
N GLN A 5 31.07 -1.27 -34.42
CA GLN A 5 30.83 -1.34 -35.85
C GLN A 5 29.33 -1.36 -36.13
N ILE A 6 28.91 -0.68 -37.20
CA ILE A 6 27.55 -0.66 -37.71
C ILE A 6 27.61 -0.96 -39.21
N ILE A 7 26.92 -2.01 -39.65
CA ILE A 7 26.80 -2.40 -41.05
C ILE A 7 25.34 -2.24 -41.44
N TYR A 8 25.08 -1.51 -42.54
CA TYR A 8 23.73 -1.35 -43.07
C TYR A 8 23.58 -2.17 -44.35
N ASP A 9 22.73 -3.19 -44.31
CA ASP A 9 22.30 -3.95 -45.48
C ASP A 9 21.09 -3.26 -46.12
N LYS A 10 21.34 -2.60 -47.26
CA LYS A 10 20.30 -1.91 -48.05
C LYS A 10 19.24 -2.87 -48.62
N LYS A 11 19.60 -4.12 -48.95
CA LYS A 11 18.66 -5.08 -49.55
C LYS A 11 17.67 -5.60 -48.52
N LEU A 12 18.17 -5.92 -47.33
CA LEU A 12 17.35 -6.41 -46.22
C LEU A 12 16.73 -5.27 -45.40
N ASN A 13 17.13 -4.03 -45.65
CA ASN A 13 16.81 -2.85 -44.85
C ASN A 13 17.07 -3.08 -43.36
N LYS A 14 18.27 -3.58 -43.03
CA LYS A 14 18.67 -3.98 -41.67
C LYS A 14 20.03 -3.44 -41.28
N LEU A 15 20.17 -3.14 -40.00
CA LEU A 15 21.39 -2.67 -39.35
C LEU A 15 21.95 -3.81 -38.49
N GLU A 16 23.15 -4.28 -38.81
CA GLU A 16 23.91 -5.19 -37.96
C GLU A 16 24.95 -4.40 -37.17
N ILE A 17 24.84 -4.44 -35.85
CA ILE A 17 25.65 -3.66 -34.94
C ILE A 17 26.47 -4.62 -34.08
N THR A 18 27.77 -4.41 -34.04
CA THR A 18 28.70 -5.13 -33.17
C THR A 18 29.19 -4.21 -32.05
N GLY A 19 29.08 -4.71 -30.82
CA GLY A 19 29.31 -3.96 -29.60
C GLY A 19 30.78 -3.80 -29.19
N PRO A 20 31.03 -3.15 -28.03
CA PRO A 20 30.04 -2.85 -26.97
C PRO A 20 28.99 -1.83 -27.42
N ILE A 21 27.71 -2.23 -27.36
CA ILE A 21 26.58 -1.37 -27.71
C ILE A 21 26.07 -0.71 -26.44
N GLN A 22 25.90 0.61 -26.45
CA GLN A 22 25.19 1.35 -25.41
C GLN A 22 24.20 2.31 -26.03
N PHE A 23 22.97 2.24 -25.53
CA PHE A 23 21.84 3.04 -25.96
C PHE A 23 21.06 3.52 -24.74
N LEU A 24 20.61 4.77 -24.77
CA LEU A 24 19.71 5.35 -23.77
C LEU A 24 18.43 5.73 -24.50
N ASP A 25 17.30 5.20 -24.03
CA ASP A 25 15.99 5.52 -24.58
C ASP A 25 15.46 6.85 -24.00
N THR A 26 14.45 7.44 -24.65
CA THR A 26 13.79 8.67 -24.21
C THR A 26 13.18 8.55 -22.81
N ASP A 27 12.79 7.35 -22.42
CA ASP A 27 12.23 7.04 -21.09
C ASP A 27 13.30 6.93 -19.98
N GLY A 28 14.57 7.20 -20.28
CA GLY A 28 15.69 7.06 -19.34
C GLY A 28 16.14 5.62 -19.10
N ASN A 29 15.75 4.69 -19.99
CA ASN A 29 16.15 3.29 -19.94
C ASN A 29 17.51 3.09 -20.61
N GLU A 30 18.44 2.45 -19.91
CA GLU A 30 19.78 2.17 -20.45
C GLU A 30 19.84 0.72 -20.97
N ILE A 31 20.18 0.54 -22.25
CA ILE A 31 20.35 -0.76 -22.90
C ILE A 31 21.82 -0.93 -23.27
N LYS A 32 22.42 -2.03 -22.84
CA LYS A 32 23.75 -2.51 -23.25
C LYS A 32 23.63 -3.86 -23.92
N ALA A 33 24.38 -4.11 -24.99
CA ALA A 33 24.35 -5.39 -25.70
C ALA A 33 25.69 -5.70 -26.38
N LYS A 34 25.91 -6.98 -26.73
CA LYS A 34 27.10 -7.40 -27.48
C LYS A 34 26.91 -7.30 -28.98
N THR A 35 25.73 -7.65 -29.48
CA THR A 35 25.37 -7.52 -30.90
C THR A 35 23.90 -7.12 -31.01
N ALA A 36 23.53 -6.41 -32.07
CA ALA A 36 22.15 -6.07 -32.35
C ALA A 36 21.84 -6.15 -33.85
N ASN A 37 20.67 -6.67 -34.20
CA ASN A 37 20.11 -6.60 -35.54
C ASN A 37 18.85 -5.75 -35.45
N ILE A 38 18.84 -4.58 -36.09
CA ILE A 38 17.76 -3.59 -36.00
C ILE A 38 17.19 -3.40 -37.40
N ASP A 39 15.87 -3.24 -37.50
CA ASP A 39 15.24 -2.87 -38.76
C ASP A 39 15.61 -1.42 -39.15
N GLY A 40 15.60 -1.12 -40.44
CA GLY A 40 16.03 0.18 -40.96
C GLY A 40 15.17 1.37 -40.50
N ASP A 41 13.96 1.11 -40.02
CA ASP A 41 13.08 2.13 -39.41
C ASP A 41 13.33 2.32 -37.91
N LEU A 42 14.28 1.57 -37.33
CA LEU A 42 14.70 1.58 -35.92
C LEU A 42 13.59 1.21 -34.91
N LYS A 43 12.43 0.70 -35.36
CA LYS A 43 11.30 0.38 -34.47
C LYS A 43 11.36 -1.02 -33.88
N ALA A 44 12.00 -1.94 -34.59
CA ALA A 44 12.17 -3.31 -34.17
C ALA A 44 13.65 -3.71 -34.18
N GLY A 45 14.04 -4.56 -33.24
CA GLY A 45 15.41 -5.05 -33.18
C GLY A 45 15.65 -6.14 -32.16
N LEU A 46 16.62 -7.01 -32.47
CA LEU A 46 17.07 -8.12 -31.66
C LEU A 46 18.47 -7.84 -31.12
N PHE A 47 18.61 -7.76 -29.81
CA PHE A 47 19.85 -7.56 -29.08
C PHE A 47 20.26 -8.86 -28.39
N LYS A 48 21.52 -9.29 -28.55
CA LYS A 48 22.06 -10.48 -27.87
C LYS A 48 22.96 -10.09 -26.70
N ALA A 49 22.93 -10.90 -25.64
CA ALA A 49 23.61 -10.65 -24.37
C ALA A 49 23.28 -9.24 -23.84
N ALA A 50 21.99 -8.99 -23.67
CA ALA A 50 21.46 -7.68 -23.35
C ALA A 50 21.42 -7.43 -21.84
N ARG A 51 21.77 -6.22 -21.43
CA ARG A 51 21.59 -5.69 -20.08
C ARG A 51 20.74 -4.43 -20.19
N LEU A 52 19.62 -4.42 -19.48
CA LEU A 52 18.67 -3.32 -19.43
C LEU A 52 18.66 -2.76 -18.01
N VAL A 53 18.67 -1.44 -17.87
CA VAL A 53 18.44 -0.74 -16.61
C VAL A 53 17.21 0.14 -16.79
N LEU A 54 16.10 -0.24 -16.17
CA LEU A 54 14.84 0.52 -16.21
C LEU A 54 14.89 1.64 -15.17
N LYS A 55 14.84 2.90 -15.66
CA LYS A 55 14.87 4.15 -14.87
C LYS A 55 15.84 4.12 -13.68
N GLN A 56 17.02 3.54 -13.87
CA GLN A 56 18.08 3.41 -12.84
C GLN A 56 17.70 2.60 -11.58
N GLN A 57 16.52 1.96 -11.53
CA GLN A 57 16.03 1.23 -10.36
C GLN A 57 16.05 -0.29 -10.53
N LEU A 58 15.73 -0.80 -11.72
CA LEU A 58 15.65 -2.24 -11.97
C LEU A 58 16.69 -2.65 -13.01
N ARG A 59 17.65 -3.49 -12.61
CA ARG A 59 18.71 -4.02 -13.47
C ARG A 59 18.34 -5.41 -13.95
N ILE A 60 18.44 -5.62 -15.25
CA ILE A 60 17.98 -6.84 -15.90
C ILE A 60 19.08 -7.33 -16.84
N ASN A 61 19.50 -8.58 -16.67
CA ASN A 61 20.38 -9.27 -17.60
C ASN A 61 19.58 -10.33 -18.35
N ALA A 62 19.73 -10.42 -19.67
CA ALA A 62 19.00 -11.36 -20.50
C ALA A 62 19.89 -11.94 -21.62
N LYS A 63 19.55 -13.17 -22.07
CA LYS A 63 20.23 -13.79 -23.21
C LYS A 63 19.92 -13.05 -24.50
N SER A 64 18.67 -12.63 -24.67
CA SER A 64 18.24 -11.77 -25.78
C SER A 64 17.18 -10.77 -25.33
N LEU A 65 17.13 -9.64 -26.00
CA LEU A 65 16.08 -8.63 -25.91
C LEU A 65 15.57 -8.37 -27.32
N GLU A 66 14.27 -8.43 -27.49
CA GLU A 66 13.56 -8.10 -28.72
C GLU A 66 12.68 -6.88 -28.44
N ARG A 67 12.86 -5.83 -29.24
CA ARG A 67 12.02 -4.63 -29.21
C ARG A 67 11.05 -4.70 -30.37
N SER A 68 9.77 -4.43 -30.10
CA SER A 68 8.71 -4.39 -31.12
C SER A 68 7.88 -3.12 -30.99
N GLN A 69 7.69 -2.43 -32.12
CA GLN A 69 6.82 -1.26 -32.28
C GLN A 69 7.06 -0.14 -31.26
N ALA A 70 8.29 0.01 -30.75
CA ALA A 70 8.66 0.93 -29.68
C ALA A 70 7.83 0.85 -28.37
N ARG A 71 6.95 -0.17 -28.21
CA ARG A 71 6.07 -0.33 -27.04
C ARG A 71 6.47 -1.51 -26.17
N PHE A 72 6.81 -2.62 -26.80
CA PHE A 72 7.09 -3.87 -26.11
C PHE A 72 8.58 -4.18 -26.16
N MET A 73 9.13 -4.54 -25.00
CA MET A 73 10.44 -5.18 -24.91
C MET A 73 10.25 -6.58 -24.33
N GLN A 74 10.62 -7.60 -25.10
CA GLN A 74 10.59 -8.98 -24.69
C GLN A 74 12.01 -9.49 -24.47
N LEU A 75 12.30 -9.96 -23.27
CA LEU A 75 13.60 -10.48 -22.88
C LEU A 75 13.49 -11.97 -22.56
N ASN A 76 14.51 -12.74 -22.95
CA ASN A 76 14.56 -14.19 -22.73
C ASN A 76 15.69 -14.59 -21.79
N LYS A 77 15.45 -15.60 -20.94
CA LYS A 77 16.36 -16.08 -19.88
C LYS A 77 16.86 -14.93 -19.01
N VAL A 78 15.95 -14.40 -18.21
CA VAL A 78 16.10 -13.11 -17.56
C VAL A 78 16.55 -13.28 -16.11
N ARG A 79 17.44 -12.40 -15.66
CA ARG A 79 17.78 -12.19 -14.24
C ARG A 79 17.56 -10.72 -13.90
N ALA A 80 16.60 -10.43 -13.02
CA ALA A 80 16.24 -9.07 -12.62
C ALA A 80 16.51 -8.84 -11.13
N THR A 81 17.08 -7.69 -10.78
CA THR A 81 17.33 -7.28 -9.38
C THR A 81 17.38 -5.75 -9.27
N SER A 82 16.95 -5.19 -8.14
CA SER A 82 17.19 -3.77 -7.84
C SER A 82 18.55 -3.54 -7.18
N CYS A 83 19.19 -4.59 -6.65
CA CYS A 83 20.47 -4.46 -5.97
C CYS A 83 21.57 -4.01 -6.94
N TYR A 84 22.46 -3.17 -6.44
CA TYR A 84 23.75 -2.93 -7.09
C TYR A 84 24.69 -4.06 -6.67
N SER A 85 25.26 -4.78 -7.63
CA SER A 85 26.36 -5.71 -7.33
C SER A 85 27.63 -5.15 -7.94
N CYS A 86 28.57 -4.74 -7.08
CA CYS A 86 29.91 -4.29 -7.48
C CYS A 86 30.83 -5.48 -7.84
N ASN A 87 30.53 -6.67 -7.32
CA ASN A 87 31.40 -7.85 -7.37
C ASN A 87 30.72 -8.97 -8.17
N GLN A 88 31.45 -10.06 -8.41
CA GLN A 88 30.90 -11.26 -9.08
C GLN A 88 29.93 -12.07 -8.19
N ASN A 89 29.66 -11.61 -6.97
CA ASN A 89 28.75 -12.27 -6.05
C ASN A 89 27.29 -12.13 -6.50
N PRO A 90 26.45 -13.15 -6.24
CA PRO A 90 25.03 -13.05 -6.49
C PRO A 90 24.41 -11.92 -5.66
N PRO A 91 23.45 -11.16 -6.22
CA PRO A 91 22.75 -10.13 -5.46
C PRO A 91 21.97 -10.76 -4.30
N LEU A 92 21.70 -9.98 -3.25
CA LEU A 92 20.91 -10.42 -2.09
C LEU A 92 19.59 -11.08 -2.51
N TRP A 93 18.96 -10.57 -3.57
CA TRP A 93 17.82 -11.19 -4.21
C TRP A 93 17.85 -10.99 -5.72
N GLN A 94 17.24 -11.92 -6.45
CA GLN A 94 17.01 -11.80 -7.89
C GLN A 94 15.80 -12.62 -8.33
N ILE A 95 15.11 -12.14 -9.36
CA ILE A 95 14.08 -12.90 -10.06
C ILE A 95 14.71 -13.52 -11.30
N ARG A 96 14.66 -14.85 -11.41
CA ARG A 96 15.05 -15.58 -12.62
C ARG A 96 13.79 -16.00 -13.37
N ALA A 97 13.68 -15.69 -14.65
CA ALA A 97 12.47 -16.00 -15.43
C ALA A 97 12.81 -16.52 -16.82
N LYS A 98 11.92 -17.33 -17.39
CA LYS A 98 12.04 -17.80 -18.79
C LYS A 98 11.92 -16.62 -19.75
N THR A 99 10.91 -15.78 -19.53
CA THR A 99 10.64 -14.58 -20.33
C THR A 99 10.26 -13.42 -19.41
N MET A 100 10.59 -12.21 -19.86
CA MET A 100 10.11 -10.95 -19.30
C MET A 100 9.56 -10.11 -20.43
N ARG A 101 8.38 -9.52 -20.27
CA ARG A 101 7.81 -8.54 -21.19
C ARG A 101 7.58 -7.23 -20.46
N HIS A 102 8.10 -6.15 -20.99
CA HIS A 102 7.82 -4.79 -20.53
C HIS A 102 6.89 -4.11 -21.52
N ASP A 103 5.81 -3.49 -21.02
CA ASP A 103 4.86 -2.68 -21.80
C ASP A 103 4.99 -1.22 -21.36
N ASN A 104 5.63 -0.39 -22.18
CA ASN A 104 5.88 1.02 -21.86
C ASN A 104 4.58 1.81 -21.64
N LEU A 105 3.52 1.51 -22.41
CA LEU A 105 2.25 2.23 -22.30
C LEU A 105 1.52 1.90 -21.01
N LYS A 106 1.53 0.62 -20.60
CA LYS A 106 0.89 0.19 -19.35
C LYS A 106 1.77 0.39 -18.11
N GLN A 107 3.04 0.76 -18.29
CA GLN A 107 4.03 0.88 -17.22
C GLN A 107 4.08 -0.38 -16.35
N GLN A 108 4.20 -1.54 -16.99
CA GLN A 108 4.18 -2.86 -16.33
C GLN A 108 5.26 -3.79 -16.86
N VAL A 109 5.80 -4.61 -15.95
CA VAL A 109 6.72 -5.71 -16.26
C VAL A 109 6.05 -7.03 -15.92
N PHE A 110 6.07 -7.95 -16.87
CA PHE A 110 5.50 -9.29 -16.76
C PHE A 110 6.62 -10.31 -16.85
N PHE A 111 6.71 -11.23 -15.88
CA PHE A 111 7.61 -12.37 -15.91
C PHE A 111 6.79 -13.66 -16.05
N GLN A 112 7.28 -14.60 -16.87
CA GLN A 112 6.69 -15.94 -16.98
C GLN A 112 7.68 -16.99 -16.50
N ASN A 113 7.18 -17.98 -15.76
CA ASN A 113 7.95 -19.01 -15.07
C ASN A 113 9.08 -18.36 -14.26
N ALA A 114 8.70 -17.50 -13.33
CA ALA A 114 9.59 -16.72 -12.52
C ALA A 114 9.87 -17.43 -11.20
N THR A 115 11.14 -17.46 -10.81
CA THR A 115 11.58 -17.95 -9.50
C THR A 115 12.28 -16.80 -8.78
N LEU A 116 11.83 -16.49 -7.58
CA LEU A 116 12.53 -15.62 -6.65
C LEU A 116 13.68 -16.41 -6.02
N HIS A 117 14.88 -15.87 -6.14
CA HIS A 117 16.06 -16.36 -5.45
C HIS A 117 16.49 -15.35 -4.38
N ILE A 118 16.87 -15.87 -3.21
CA ILE A 118 17.64 -15.12 -2.21
C ILE A 118 19.07 -15.62 -2.32
N PHE A 119 20.01 -14.71 -2.61
CA PHE A 119 21.31 -15.04 -3.18
C PHE A 119 21.13 -15.91 -4.44
N ASP A 120 21.56 -17.17 -4.38
CA ASP A 120 21.38 -18.16 -5.45
C ASP A 120 20.38 -19.27 -5.11
N PHE A 121 19.80 -19.27 -3.90
CA PHE A 121 18.83 -20.28 -3.48
C PHE A 121 17.42 -19.94 -3.96
N PRO A 122 16.70 -20.85 -4.66
CA PRO A 122 15.32 -20.64 -5.07
C PRO A 122 14.39 -20.72 -3.85
N VAL A 123 13.56 -19.69 -3.64
CA VAL A 123 12.66 -19.61 -2.47
C VAL A 123 11.20 -19.69 -2.87
N PHE A 124 10.83 -19.11 -4.02
CA PHE A 124 9.42 -19.08 -4.44
C PHE A 124 9.31 -19.12 -5.97
N TYR A 125 8.46 -20.01 -6.48
CA TYR A 125 8.16 -20.11 -7.91
C TYR A 125 6.75 -19.57 -8.19
N THR A 126 6.61 -18.85 -9.30
CA THR A 126 5.32 -18.44 -9.84
C THR A 126 5.27 -18.56 -11.37
N PRO A 127 4.20 -19.13 -11.95
CA PRO A 127 4.05 -19.21 -13.41
C PRO A 127 3.90 -17.81 -14.05
N TYR A 128 3.34 -16.84 -13.33
CA TYR A 128 3.14 -15.49 -13.81
C TYR A 128 3.32 -14.46 -12.69
N LEU A 129 4.22 -13.51 -12.89
CA LEU A 129 4.47 -12.40 -11.98
C LEU A 129 4.32 -11.09 -12.71
N ARG A 130 3.48 -10.20 -12.19
CA ARG A 130 3.27 -8.85 -12.71
C ARG A 130 3.79 -7.84 -11.69
N LEU A 131 4.72 -6.99 -12.10
CA LEU A 131 5.30 -5.93 -11.28
C LEU A 131 5.04 -4.56 -11.93
N PRO A 132 4.89 -3.51 -11.10
CA PRO A 132 4.83 -2.13 -11.61
C PRO A 132 6.19 -1.73 -12.19
N ASP A 133 6.18 -0.90 -13.23
CA ASP A 133 7.38 -0.24 -13.71
C ASP A 133 7.92 0.74 -12.65
N PRO A 134 9.25 0.93 -12.53
CA PRO A 134 9.83 2.00 -11.73
C PRO A 134 9.09 3.33 -11.85
N GLY A 135 8.68 3.90 -10.72
CA GLY A 135 7.94 5.16 -10.63
C GLY A 135 6.41 5.01 -10.50
N VAL A 136 5.83 3.85 -10.81
CA VAL A 136 4.41 3.59 -10.55
C VAL A 136 4.21 3.31 -9.06
N LYS A 137 3.57 4.26 -8.36
CA LYS A 137 3.33 4.17 -6.91
C LYS A 137 2.14 3.29 -6.54
N ARG A 138 1.16 3.16 -7.43
CA ARG A 138 -0.12 2.48 -7.17
C ARG A 138 -0.46 1.58 -8.35
N MET A 139 -0.57 0.27 -8.11
CA MET A 139 -0.92 -0.71 -9.13
C MET A 139 -1.81 -1.78 -8.53
N GLN A 140 -2.91 -2.10 -9.22
CA GLN A 140 -3.80 -3.19 -8.83
C GLN A 140 -3.08 -4.54 -8.83
N GLY A 141 -3.27 -5.34 -7.79
CA GLY A 141 -2.74 -6.71 -7.74
C GLY A 141 -2.51 -7.23 -6.33
N PHE A 142 -1.95 -8.45 -6.27
CA PHE A 142 -1.52 -9.03 -5.01
C PHE A 142 -0.33 -8.27 -4.44
N LEU A 143 -0.41 -7.95 -3.14
CA LEU A 143 0.72 -7.51 -2.34
C LEU A 143 1.49 -8.72 -1.82
N VAL A 144 2.60 -8.46 -1.13
CA VAL A 144 3.41 -9.50 -0.50
C VAL A 144 2.54 -10.28 0.51
N PRO A 145 2.45 -11.62 0.38
CA PRO A 145 1.77 -12.45 1.36
C PRO A 145 2.35 -12.26 2.75
N ARG A 146 1.51 -12.35 3.78
CA ARG A 146 1.95 -12.27 5.18
C ARG A 146 1.56 -13.56 5.88
N SER A 147 2.46 -14.14 6.67
CA SER A 147 2.11 -15.22 7.60
C SER A 147 1.80 -14.64 8.97
N GLN A 148 0.81 -15.20 9.65
CA GLN A 148 0.52 -14.90 11.05
C GLN A 148 0.36 -16.22 11.80
N THR A 149 0.99 -16.33 12.97
CA THR A 149 0.87 -17.49 13.84
C THR A 149 0.41 -17.01 15.20
N THR A 150 -0.76 -17.45 15.64
CA THR A 150 -1.28 -17.15 16.99
C THR A 150 -1.59 -18.44 17.73
N THR A 151 -1.62 -18.39 19.07
CA THR A 151 -1.97 -19.57 19.89
C THR A 151 -3.39 -20.05 19.62
N ARG A 152 -4.31 -19.14 19.29
CA ARG A 152 -5.73 -19.43 19.06
C ARG A 152 -6.03 -19.91 17.64
N LEU A 153 -5.38 -19.32 16.64
CA LEU A 153 -5.69 -19.54 15.22
C LEU A 153 -4.67 -20.44 14.51
N GLY A 154 -3.54 -20.75 15.16
CA GLY A 154 -2.44 -21.49 14.57
C GLY A 154 -1.72 -20.69 13.48
N TYR A 155 -0.95 -21.40 12.65
CA TYR A 155 -0.33 -20.80 11.47
C TYR A 155 -1.37 -20.50 10.40
N GLY A 156 -1.38 -19.27 9.89
CA GLY A 156 -2.22 -18.87 8.78
C GLY A 156 -1.53 -17.92 7.80
N LEU A 157 -2.14 -17.78 6.63
CA LEU A 157 -1.64 -17.01 5.51
C LEU A 157 -2.63 -15.91 5.12
N LYS A 158 -2.12 -14.69 4.97
CA LYS A 158 -2.83 -13.52 4.48
C LYS A 158 -2.36 -13.18 3.07
N LEU A 159 -3.31 -12.93 2.16
CA LEU A 159 -3.03 -12.64 0.75
C LEU A 159 -3.65 -11.30 0.33
N PRO A 160 -3.04 -10.16 0.67
CA PRO A 160 -3.64 -8.85 0.39
C PRO A 160 -3.73 -8.58 -1.11
N TYR A 161 -4.88 -8.12 -1.58
CA TYR A 161 -5.13 -7.72 -2.96
C TYR A 161 -5.54 -6.25 -2.99
N PHE A 162 -4.68 -5.42 -3.57
CA PHE A 162 -4.83 -3.97 -3.64
C PHE A 162 -5.60 -3.55 -4.89
N ILE A 163 -6.60 -2.68 -4.71
CA ILE A 163 -7.48 -2.15 -5.74
C ILE A 163 -7.45 -0.62 -5.65
N PRO A 164 -6.70 0.07 -6.53
CA PRO A 164 -6.78 1.53 -6.63
C PRO A 164 -8.10 1.93 -7.27
N ILE A 165 -8.76 2.95 -6.71
CA ILE A 165 -10.02 3.52 -7.20
C ILE A 165 -9.76 5.00 -7.49
N GLY A 166 -9.41 5.31 -8.73
CA GLY A 166 -8.94 6.65 -9.10
C GLY A 166 -7.67 7.05 -8.33
N GLU A 167 -7.42 8.36 -8.24
CA GLU A 167 -6.17 8.88 -7.67
C GLU A 167 -6.19 9.02 -6.14
N SER A 168 -7.38 9.11 -5.53
CA SER A 168 -7.53 9.48 -4.11
C SER A 168 -8.11 8.39 -3.22
N ARG A 169 -8.46 7.21 -3.78
CA ARG A 169 -9.10 6.11 -3.02
C ARG A 169 -8.49 4.77 -3.32
N ASP A 170 -8.46 3.87 -2.35
CA ASP A 170 -8.16 2.47 -2.56
C ASP A 170 -8.87 1.55 -1.58
N VAL A 171 -8.97 0.29 -1.98
CA VAL A 171 -9.40 -0.83 -1.16
C VAL A 171 -8.33 -1.90 -1.20
N THR A 172 -7.98 -2.44 -0.05
CA THR A 172 -7.21 -3.69 0.07
C THR A 172 -8.11 -4.76 0.65
N LEU A 173 -8.31 -5.85 -0.10
CA LEU A 173 -9.01 -7.03 0.36
C LEU A 173 -7.97 -8.08 0.75
N THR A 174 -8.01 -8.57 1.98
CA THR A 174 -7.03 -9.54 2.46
C THR A 174 -7.75 -10.79 2.96
N PRO A 175 -7.90 -11.81 2.10
CA PRO A 175 -8.23 -13.15 2.55
C PRO A 175 -7.17 -13.62 3.54
N TYR A 176 -7.61 -14.05 4.70
CA TYR A 176 -6.82 -14.67 5.75
C TYR A 176 -7.39 -16.08 6.00
N ALA A 177 -6.54 -17.09 5.87
CA ALA A 177 -6.92 -18.47 6.11
C ALA A 177 -5.94 -19.13 7.08
N SER A 178 -6.50 -19.84 8.06
CA SER A 178 -5.79 -20.78 8.93
C SER A 178 -6.64 -22.04 9.11
N PRO A 179 -6.14 -23.10 9.78
CA PRO A 179 -6.95 -24.26 10.14
C PRO A 179 -8.21 -23.92 10.96
N VAL A 180 -8.21 -22.78 11.66
CA VAL A 180 -9.25 -22.38 12.61
C VAL A 180 -10.19 -21.30 12.04
N THR A 181 -9.72 -20.46 11.11
CA THR A 181 -10.50 -19.33 10.59
C THR A 181 -10.44 -19.17 9.07
N LYS A 182 -11.56 -18.71 8.52
CA LYS A 182 -11.65 -18.08 7.20
C LYS A 182 -12.12 -16.64 7.38
N THR A 183 -11.23 -15.70 7.10
CA THR A 183 -11.46 -14.28 7.34
C THR A 183 -11.25 -13.48 6.07
N MET A 184 -12.10 -12.47 5.87
CA MET A 184 -11.87 -11.41 4.89
C MET A 184 -11.59 -10.12 5.65
N GLU A 185 -10.40 -9.57 5.49
CA GLU A 185 -10.08 -8.23 5.97
C GLU A 185 -10.28 -7.22 4.83
N VAL A 186 -10.81 -6.05 5.18
CA VAL A 186 -11.06 -4.95 4.25
C VAL A 186 -10.43 -3.69 4.82
N ASP A 187 -9.56 -3.06 4.04
CA ASP A 187 -8.97 -1.75 4.36
C ASP A 187 -9.34 -0.77 3.24
N TYR A 188 -10.12 0.25 3.56
CA TYR A 188 -10.56 1.31 2.65
C TYR A 188 -9.94 2.64 3.06
N ARG A 189 -9.27 3.31 2.12
CA ARG A 189 -8.68 4.63 2.35
C ARG A 189 -9.14 5.61 1.30
N GLN A 190 -9.45 6.82 1.74
CA GLN A 190 -9.84 7.92 0.87
C GLN A 190 -9.27 9.25 1.37
N ALA A 191 -8.64 9.98 0.45
CA ALA A 191 -8.29 11.37 0.62
C ALA A 191 -9.31 12.27 -0.09
N TYR A 192 -9.63 13.40 0.52
CA TYR A 192 -10.39 14.50 -0.06
C TYR A 192 -9.50 15.75 -0.07
N ALA A 193 -9.89 16.81 -0.77
CA ALA A 193 -9.15 18.08 -0.73
C ALA A 193 -9.06 18.65 0.70
N ALA A 194 -10.10 18.45 1.50
CA ALA A 194 -10.28 19.02 2.83
C ALA A 194 -10.40 17.91 3.89
N GLY A 195 -9.70 16.77 3.76
CA GLY A 195 -9.82 15.71 4.76
C GLY A 195 -9.40 14.32 4.31
N ASN A 196 -9.68 13.34 5.15
CA ASN A 196 -9.47 11.92 4.86
C ASN A 196 -10.51 11.05 5.57
N PHE A 197 -10.63 9.83 5.07
CA PHE A 197 -11.43 8.76 5.64
C PHE A 197 -10.65 7.45 5.52
N HIS A 198 -10.57 6.70 6.61
CA HIS A 198 -10.00 5.37 6.66
C HIS A 198 -10.99 4.47 7.38
N ALA A 199 -11.31 3.33 6.78
CA ALA A 199 -12.07 2.29 7.43
C ALA A 199 -11.34 0.95 7.28
N SER A 200 -11.16 0.24 8.39
CA SER A 200 -10.64 -1.11 8.41
C SER A 200 -11.63 -2.01 9.13
N GLY A 201 -11.84 -3.21 8.62
CA GLY A 201 -12.75 -4.15 9.23
C GLY A 201 -12.52 -5.56 8.75
N THR A 202 -13.18 -6.49 9.43
CA THR A 202 -13.04 -7.91 9.16
C THR A 202 -14.37 -8.61 9.26
N VAL A 203 -14.51 -9.68 8.49
CA VAL A 203 -15.61 -10.62 8.61
C VAL A 203 -15.01 -12.02 8.62
N SER A 204 -15.28 -12.76 9.69
CA SER A 204 -14.65 -14.03 10.01
C SER A 204 -15.67 -15.11 10.29
N HIS A 205 -15.38 -16.30 9.79
CA HIS A 205 -16.00 -17.53 10.19
C HIS A 205 -14.93 -18.41 10.82
N ASP A 206 -15.02 -18.65 12.13
CA ASP A 206 -14.01 -19.39 12.89
C ASP A 206 -14.60 -20.47 13.79
N GLY A 207 -13.76 -21.45 14.14
CA GLY A 207 -14.12 -22.54 15.06
C GLY A 207 -13.95 -22.19 16.54
N LEU A 208 -13.77 -20.91 16.91
CA LEU A 208 -13.60 -20.49 18.31
C LEU A 208 -14.94 -20.28 19.03
N THR A 209 -16.02 -20.05 18.27
CA THR A 209 -17.36 -19.83 18.79
C THR A 209 -18.38 -20.75 18.11
N GLN A 210 -19.58 -20.91 18.69
CA GLN A 210 -20.64 -21.76 18.13
C GLN A 210 -21.27 -21.11 16.87
N ASP A 211 -20.61 -21.24 15.71
CA ASP A 211 -21.08 -20.86 14.36
C ASP A 211 -21.68 -19.44 14.26
N LYS A 212 -20.96 -18.45 14.78
CA LYS A 212 -21.31 -17.03 14.59
C LYS A 212 -20.28 -16.35 13.68
N TRP A 213 -20.77 -15.51 12.78
CA TRP A 213 -19.91 -14.55 12.08
C TRP A 213 -19.38 -13.54 13.08
N ARG A 214 -18.07 -13.32 13.05
CA ARG A 214 -17.36 -12.41 13.93
C ARG A 214 -16.60 -11.37 13.12
N GLY A 215 -16.26 -10.25 13.72
CA GLY A 215 -15.62 -9.15 13.01
C GLY A 215 -15.45 -7.91 13.84
N TYR A 216 -14.70 -6.96 13.29
CA TYR A 216 -14.69 -5.58 13.77
C TYR A 216 -14.89 -4.60 12.62
N LEU A 217 -15.29 -3.39 12.96
CA LEU A 217 -15.27 -2.24 12.06
C LEU A 217 -14.71 -1.04 12.81
N PHE A 218 -13.57 -0.55 12.33
CA PHE A 218 -12.97 0.70 12.73
C PHE A 218 -13.06 1.69 11.57
N ALA A 219 -13.56 2.90 11.82
CA ALA A 219 -13.59 3.95 10.83
C ALA A 219 -13.20 5.27 11.47
N ASN A 220 -12.29 6.00 10.86
CA ASN A 220 -11.84 7.29 11.36
C ASN A 220 -11.49 8.25 10.23
N GLY A 221 -11.41 9.53 10.57
CA GLY A 221 -10.99 10.54 9.62
C GLY A 221 -11.20 11.94 10.15
N ASN A 222 -10.95 12.90 9.27
CA ASN A 222 -11.21 14.29 9.54
C ASN A 222 -11.71 15.01 8.29
N ALA A 223 -12.49 16.05 8.51
CA ALA A 223 -12.92 16.99 7.49
C ALA A 223 -12.67 18.42 7.97
N GLU A 224 -11.98 19.21 7.16
CA GLU A 224 -11.90 20.66 7.28
C GLU A 224 -13.19 21.26 6.73
N LEU A 225 -13.85 22.04 7.55
CA LEU A 225 -15.12 22.69 7.27
C LEU A 225 -14.90 24.22 7.16
N PRO A 226 -15.84 24.96 6.55
CA PRO A 226 -15.76 26.42 6.49
C PRO A 226 -15.52 27.05 7.86
N SER A 227 -14.94 28.25 7.87
CA SER A 227 -14.63 28.99 9.11
C SER A 227 -13.61 28.29 10.02
N GLN A 228 -12.67 27.51 9.50
CA GLN A 228 -11.60 26.85 10.28
C GLN A 228 -12.11 25.79 11.27
N TYR A 229 -13.32 25.27 11.05
CA TYR A 229 -13.81 24.13 11.80
C TYR A 229 -13.15 22.85 11.30
N ILE A 230 -12.84 21.94 12.22
CA ILE A 230 -12.33 20.61 11.94
C ILE A 230 -13.26 19.61 12.61
N LEU A 231 -13.91 18.79 11.79
CA LEU A 231 -14.65 17.62 12.24
C LEU A 231 -13.71 16.43 12.29
N LYS A 232 -13.58 15.78 13.45
CA LYS A 232 -12.95 14.48 13.61
C LYS A 232 -14.00 13.46 13.99
N TYR A 233 -13.97 12.32 13.34
CA TYR A 233 -14.87 11.20 13.64
C TYR A 233 -14.04 9.93 13.79
N LYS A 234 -14.49 9.09 14.71
CA LYS A 234 -13.93 7.79 15.01
C LYS A 234 -15.09 6.88 15.43
N LEU A 235 -15.17 5.71 14.82
CA LEU A 235 -16.12 4.65 15.12
C LEU A 235 -15.31 3.39 15.35
N GLU A 236 -15.53 2.73 16.48
CA GLU A 236 -14.93 1.45 16.80
C GLU A 236 -16.02 0.50 17.30
N THR A 237 -16.20 -0.63 16.61
CA THR A 237 -17.17 -1.66 16.99
C THR A 237 -16.62 -3.05 16.72
N VAL A 238 -17.07 -4.03 17.52
CA VAL A 238 -16.68 -5.44 17.46
C VAL A 238 -17.94 -6.30 17.61
N SER A 239 -17.94 -7.48 17.00
CA SER A 239 -19.03 -8.46 17.14
C SER A 239 -19.14 -8.99 18.56
N ASP A 240 -18.00 -9.18 19.20
CA ASP A 240 -17.86 -9.72 20.55
C ASP A 240 -16.53 -9.24 21.14
N PHE A 241 -16.44 -9.30 22.46
CA PHE A 241 -15.36 -8.64 23.16
C PHE A 241 -14.00 -9.36 23.08
N SER A 242 -13.96 -10.66 22.77
CA SER A 242 -12.70 -11.40 22.66
C SER A 242 -12.09 -11.34 21.26
N TYR A 243 -12.85 -10.93 20.24
CA TYR A 243 -12.45 -11.01 18.84
C TYR A 243 -11.11 -10.35 18.52
N LEU A 244 -10.87 -9.12 19.00
CA LEU A 244 -9.62 -8.40 18.73
C LEU A 244 -8.40 -9.09 19.35
N GLY A 245 -8.58 -9.69 20.53
CA GLY A 245 -7.55 -10.46 21.21
C GLY A 245 -7.30 -11.82 20.56
N ASP A 246 -8.36 -12.54 20.18
CA ASP A 246 -8.26 -13.86 19.53
C ASP A 246 -7.48 -13.81 18.21
N TYR A 247 -7.60 -12.70 17.48
CA TYR A 247 -6.91 -12.46 16.19
C TYR A 247 -5.61 -11.64 16.33
N GLU A 248 -5.26 -11.22 17.55
CA GLU A 248 -4.11 -10.35 17.84
C GLU A 248 -4.07 -9.10 16.94
N TYR A 249 -5.23 -8.52 16.63
CA TYR A 249 -5.30 -7.31 15.81
C TYR A 249 -4.83 -6.09 16.59
N VAL A 250 -5.38 -5.91 17.79
CA VAL A 250 -5.06 -4.81 18.70
C VAL A 250 -5.33 -5.26 20.14
N GLU A 251 -4.34 -5.15 21.01
CA GLU A 251 -4.52 -5.32 22.45
C GLU A 251 -5.04 -4.00 23.05
N ARG A 252 -6.33 -3.95 23.34
CA ARG A 252 -6.99 -2.83 24.02
C ARG A 252 -8.07 -3.34 24.94
N ASP A 253 -8.26 -2.64 26.04
CA ASP A 253 -9.33 -2.93 26.99
C ASP A 253 -10.59 -2.08 26.75
N LEU A 254 -10.45 -1.02 25.96
CA LEU A 254 -11.47 -0.01 25.74
C LEU A 254 -11.49 0.43 24.27
N LEU A 255 -12.67 0.41 23.67
CA LEU A 255 -12.93 1.05 22.39
C LEU A 255 -13.53 2.44 22.63
N GLU A 256 -13.11 3.41 21.82
CA GLU A 256 -13.63 4.77 21.84
C GLU A 256 -14.15 5.14 20.45
N SER A 257 -15.46 5.35 20.37
CA SER A 257 -16.08 6.07 19.27
C SER A 257 -16.23 7.55 19.66
N ASN A 258 -15.88 8.47 18.76
CA ASN A 258 -15.82 9.90 19.05
C ASN A 258 -16.27 10.70 17.85
N LEU A 259 -17.11 11.70 18.09
CA LEU A 259 -17.42 12.77 17.15
C LEU A 259 -17.00 14.10 17.78
N ARG A 260 -16.04 14.79 17.18
CA ARG A 260 -15.50 16.05 17.70
C ARG A 260 -15.51 17.12 16.63
N LEU A 261 -16.12 18.26 16.92
CA LEU A 261 -16.09 19.47 16.12
C LEU A 261 -15.29 20.54 16.87
N SER A 262 -14.17 20.97 16.30
CA SER A 262 -13.31 21.97 16.93
C SER A 262 -12.99 23.13 15.99
N GLN A 263 -12.83 24.34 16.53
CA GLN A 263 -12.37 25.51 15.80
C GLN A 263 -11.34 26.24 16.64
N THR A 264 -10.22 26.61 16.02
CA THR A 264 -9.19 27.44 16.67
C THR A 264 -8.92 28.64 15.79
N THR A 265 -9.23 29.83 16.28
CA THR A 265 -8.92 31.10 15.63
C THR A 265 -8.03 31.95 16.54
N ARG A 266 -7.63 33.14 16.09
CA ARG A 266 -6.88 34.08 16.93
C ARG A 266 -7.66 34.51 18.19
N ARG A 267 -8.99 34.56 18.15
CA ARG A 267 -9.80 35.08 19.27
C ARG A 267 -10.70 34.05 19.92
N GLN A 268 -10.90 32.89 19.30
CA GLN A 268 -11.89 31.93 19.75
C GLN A 268 -11.34 30.52 19.68
N TYR A 269 -11.66 29.71 20.69
CA TYR A 269 -11.51 28.27 20.67
C TYR A 269 -12.86 27.63 21.01
N ASN A 270 -13.39 26.82 20.09
CA ASN A 270 -14.64 26.09 20.25
C ASN A 270 -14.33 24.61 20.14
N ASP A 271 -14.84 23.80 21.05
CA ASP A 271 -14.67 22.36 21.05
C ASP A 271 -15.95 21.69 21.52
N VAL A 272 -16.54 20.86 20.67
CA VAL A 272 -17.70 20.05 21.01
C VAL A 272 -17.33 18.61 20.73
N SER A 273 -17.48 17.72 21.72
CA SER A 273 -17.20 16.32 21.53
C SER A 273 -18.25 15.43 22.16
N ILE A 274 -18.57 14.33 21.48
CA ILE A 274 -19.39 13.23 21.97
C ILE A 274 -18.53 11.98 21.86
N ARG A 275 -18.34 11.29 22.99
CA ARG A 275 -17.56 10.06 23.11
C ARG A 275 -18.45 8.93 23.61
N HIS A 276 -18.29 7.76 23.01
CA HIS A 276 -18.86 6.52 23.46
C HIS A 276 -17.75 5.50 23.73
N TYR A 277 -17.77 4.90 24.91
CA TYR A 277 -16.78 3.93 25.36
C TYR A 277 -17.40 2.53 25.47
N THR A 278 -16.73 1.55 24.89
CA THR A 278 -17.10 0.13 25.01
C THR A 278 -15.96 -0.64 25.66
N SER A 279 -16.19 -1.21 26.84
CA SER A 279 -15.21 -2.07 27.52
C SER A 279 -15.15 -3.46 26.86
N LEU A 280 -13.95 -3.95 26.59
CA LEU A 280 -13.73 -5.29 26.00
C LEU A 280 -13.48 -6.36 27.06
N TYR A 281 -12.99 -5.99 28.24
CA TYR A 281 -12.82 -6.92 29.34
C TYR A 281 -13.72 -6.53 30.53
N GLY A 282 -14.22 -7.55 31.23
CA GLY A 282 -15.08 -7.38 32.39
C GLY A 282 -14.30 -6.70 33.51
N GLY A 283 -14.73 -5.50 33.90
CA GLY A 283 -14.03 -4.74 34.95
C GLY A 283 -14.42 -3.26 35.06
N ASN A 284 -15.19 -2.72 34.11
CA ASN A 284 -15.45 -1.27 34.09
C ASN A 284 -16.92 -0.90 34.35
N SER A 285 -17.51 -1.47 35.41
CA SER A 285 -18.90 -1.20 35.82
C SER A 285 -19.14 0.24 36.33
N THR A 286 -18.07 1.01 36.54
CA THR A 286 -18.14 2.37 37.11
C THR A 286 -17.83 3.49 36.11
N ALA A 287 -17.30 3.18 34.92
CA ALA A 287 -16.99 4.21 33.91
C ALA A 287 -18.24 4.66 33.13
N PRO A 288 -18.31 5.95 32.72
CA PRO A 288 -19.37 6.43 31.85
C PRO A 288 -19.22 5.84 30.44
N SER A 289 -20.30 5.32 29.88
CA SER A 289 -20.32 4.83 28.51
C SER A 289 -20.49 5.95 27.50
N PHE A 290 -21.17 7.04 27.87
CA PHE A 290 -21.35 8.22 27.04
C PHE A 290 -20.84 9.48 27.74
N VAL A 291 -20.07 10.28 27.02
CA VAL A 291 -19.53 11.55 27.50
C VAL A 291 -19.74 12.62 26.43
N ALA A 292 -20.47 13.68 26.78
CA ALA A 292 -20.58 14.89 25.99
C ALA A 292 -19.80 16.01 26.67
N SER A 293 -19.04 16.79 25.89
CA SER A 293 -18.36 17.98 26.39
C SER A 293 -18.45 19.12 25.40
N ASN A 294 -18.58 20.34 25.92
CA ASN A 294 -18.48 21.57 25.18
C ASN A 294 -17.51 22.50 25.91
N LYS A 295 -16.49 22.98 25.20
CA LYS A 295 -15.58 23.99 25.69
C LYS A 295 -15.57 25.16 24.72
N PHE A 296 -15.87 26.33 25.25
CA PHE A 296 -15.86 27.60 24.54
C PHE A 296 -14.86 28.53 25.22
N GLU A 297 -14.09 29.26 24.43
CA GLU A 297 -13.16 30.25 24.94
C GLU A 297 -13.08 31.43 23.99
N HIS A 298 -13.13 32.65 24.54
CA HIS A 298 -12.98 33.89 23.80
C HIS A 298 -11.87 34.76 24.41
N ARG A 299 -10.99 35.25 23.55
CA ARG A 299 -9.92 36.19 23.87
C ARG A 299 -10.24 37.58 23.35
N PHE A 300 -10.31 38.53 24.28
CA PHE A 300 -10.44 39.96 24.04
C PHE A 300 -9.05 40.61 24.12
N ALA A 301 -8.61 41.20 23.01
CA ALA A 301 -7.45 42.09 23.03
C ALA A 301 -7.87 43.43 23.64
N LYS A 302 -7.08 43.97 24.58
CA LYS A 302 -7.33 45.28 25.20
C LYS A 302 -6.36 46.32 24.63
N PRO A 303 -6.72 47.04 23.54
CA PRO A 303 -5.81 47.98 22.91
C PRO A 303 -5.47 49.21 23.78
N PHE A 304 -6.29 49.54 24.78
CA PHE A 304 -6.14 50.79 25.56
C PHE A 304 -5.42 50.65 26.91
N ILE A 305 -5.28 49.44 27.46
CA ILE A 305 -4.68 49.20 28.79
C ILE A 305 -3.51 48.20 28.76
N GLY A 306 -3.20 47.66 27.58
CA GLY A 306 -2.28 46.53 27.43
C GLY A 306 -2.89 45.21 27.94
N GLY A 307 -2.33 44.10 27.48
CA GLY A 307 -2.72 42.75 27.92
C GLY A 307 -3.91 42.12 27.19
N GLU A 308 -4.27 40.91 27.63
CA GLU A 308 -5.32 40.07 27.04
C GLU A 308 -6.29 39.60 28.15
N VAL A 309 -7.60 39.60 27.86
CA VAL A 309 -8.62 38.98 28.73
C VAL A 309 -9.18 37.77 28.02
N LYS A 310 -9.33 36.68 28.76
CA LYS A 310 -9.86 35.41 28.26
C LYS A 310 -11.05 34.99 29.11
N ILE A 311 -12.17 34.70 28.45
CA ILE A 311 -13.39 34.16 29.07
C ILE A 311 -13.58 32.74 28.53
N GLY A 312 -13.84 31.77 29.41
CA GLY A 312 -14.08 30.38 29.04
C GLY A 312 -15.36 29.82 29.67
N LEU A 313 -16.01 28.90 28.98
CA LEU A 313 -17.13 28.09 29.43
C LEU A 313 -16.81 26.62 29.15
N ASP A 314 -16.99 25.76 30.15
CA ASP A 314 -16.82 24.31 30.03
C ASP A 314 -18.10 23.63 30.55
N ILE A 315 -18.73 22.81 29.71
CA ILE A 315 -19.93 22.04 30.01
C ILE A 315 -19.60 20.58 29.77
N HIS A 316 -19.84 19.74 30.78
CA HIS A 316 -19.61 18.30 30.70
C HIS A 316 -20.87 17.56 31.16
N GLY A 317 -21.26 16.54 30.40
CA GLY A 317 -22.32 15.61 30.75
C GLY A 317 -21.83 14.18 30.51
N SER A 318 -22.11 13.29 31.46
CA SER A 318 -21.78 11.88 31.35
C SER A 318 -22.98 11.01 31.68
N HIS A 319 -23.10 9.90 30.98
CA HIS A 319 -24.13 8.91 31.18
C HIS A 319 -23.51 7.52 31.16
N ARG A 320 -24.04 6.62 31.99
CA ARG A 320 -23.60 5.25 32.10
C ARG A 320 -24.77 4.32 31.81
N GLN A 321 -24.60 3.45 30.82
CA GLN A 321 -25.47 2.30 30.64
C GLN A 321 -25.02 1.18 31.57
N SER A 322 -25.92 0.68 32.43
CA SER A 322 -25.68 -0.50 33.26
C SER A 322 -26.41 -1.69 32.65
N ASN A 323 -25.68 -2.74 32.28
CA ASN A 323 -26.27 -4.03 31.88
C ASN A 323 -26.31 -5.03 33.06
N THR A 324 -26.42 -4.54 34.29
CA THR A 324 -26.83 -5.35 35.44
C THR A 324 -28.34 -5.56 35.36
N ASN A 325 -28.78 -6.52 34.54
CA ASN A 325 -29.93 -7.32 34.94
C ASN A 325 -29.39 -8.29 35.99
N GLU A 326 -29.57 -7.95 37.27
CA GLU A 326 -29.42 -8.92 38.36
C GLU A 326 -30.40 -10.08 38.20
#